data_AF-A0A9N9ISV9-F1
#
_entry.id   AF-A0A9N9ISV9-F1
#
_cell.length_a   1.000
_cell.length_b   1.000
_cell.length_c   1.000
_cell.angle_alpha   90.00
_cell.angle_beta   90.00
_cell.angle_gamma   90.00
#
_symmetry.space_group_name_H-M   'P 1'
#
loop_
_entity.id
_entity.type
_entity.pdbx_description
1 polymer ?
#
loop_
_entity_poly.entity_id
_entity_poly.type
_entity_poly.pdbx_seq_one_letter_code
_entity_poly.pdbx_strand_id
1 'polypeptide(L)'
;MGSSTSKLKYPHLVASKFPITNDGETITLSDGRIMGFKEYKFFHTLTDNTISLRNQEFVILSIPGIPGSRFFTHPSLLSKENDENINTSENNENKALIRLIVLERPGFGLSTSAKRNFIDFSNDIKELCQQKNIKKFSLMAYSAGGPFGLAAAYSLGKQNDSLNGPIISKLAIITKNSPSLLSIIARLEAKSALSDPVKAASEILLLGPPDDKEVYEKFPEIEELFIKSSLEMYTRGQVETACWEYSLWGKDWGFNLNEIGKGKDGNIGVRCKVWHGEEDYGCTIDMGKYIADQIKGCETCFDK
;
A
#
# COMPACT_ATOMS: atom_id res chain seq x y z
N MET A 1 6.55 4.35 46.92
CA MET A 1 5.55 3.73 46.02
C MET A 1 4.65 4.83 45.50
N GLY A 2 4.87 5.26 44.28
CA GLY A 2 3.93 6.08 43.51
C GLY A 2 3.99 5.53 42.10
N SER A 3 3.09 4.60 41.76
CA SER A 3 2.98 4.10 40.40
C SER A 3 2.49 5.25 39.54
N SER A 4 3.41 5.90 38.83
CA SER A 4 3.07 6.69 37.66
C SER A 4 2.38 5.74 36.68
N THR A 5 1.05 5.71 36.70
CA THR A 5 0.27 5.16 35.60
C THR A 5 0.49 6.13 34.45
N SER A 6 1.56 5.91 33.67
CA SER A 6 1.77 6.63 32.42
C SER A 6 0.50 6.45 31.59
N LYS A 7 -0.24 7.52 31.34
CA LYS A 7 -1.36 7.47 30.40
C LYS A 7 -0.82 6.95 29.07
N LEU A 8 -1.36 5.83 28.59
CA LEU A 8 -1.04 5.30 27.27
C LEU A 8 -1.33 6.41 26.25
N LYS A 9 -0.35 6.71 25.37
CA LYS A 9 -0.44 7.78 24.35
C LYS A 9 -1.70 7.64 23.47
N TYR A 10 -2.09 6.40 23.17
CA TYR A 10 -3.30 6.05 22.40
C TYR A 10 -4.11 4.95 23.12
N PRO A 11 -4.98 5.29 24.08
CA PRO A 11 -5.68 4.30 24.92
C PRO A 11 -6.74 3.47 24.15
N HIS A 12 -7.12 3.90 22.95
CA HIS A 12 -8.04 3.17 22.07
C HIS A 12 -7.35 2.18 21.13
N LEU A 13 -6.03 2.27 20.95
CA LEU A 13 -5.26 1.39 20.07
C LEU A 13 -4.76 0.16 20.83
N VAL A 14 -5.69 -0.73 21.19
CA VAL A 14 -5.40 -1.99 21.89
C VAL A 14 -5.93 -3.18 21.11
N ALA A 15 -5.18 -4.29 21.09
CA ALA A 15 -5.46 -5.46 20.24
C ALA A 15 -6.89 -6.03 20.36
N SER A 16 -7.53 -5.93 21.53
CA SER A 16 -8.90 -6.42 21.74
C SER A 16 -9.99 -5.65 20.97
N LYS A 17 -9.65 -4.50 20.39
CA LYS A 17 -10.57 -3.67 19.57
C LYS A 17 -10.40 -3.88 18.07
N PHE A 18 -9.53 -4.79 17.66
CA PHE A 18 -9.19 -5.06 16.26
C PHE A 18 -9.43 -6.55 15.95
N PRO A 19 -9.73 -6.91 14.69
CA PRO A 19 -9.94 -6.01 13.54
C PRO A 19 -11.24 -5.21 13.70
N ILE A 20 -11.32 -4.06 13.05
CA ILE A 20 -12.54 -3.25 12.99
C ILE A 20 -13.44 -3.80 11.88
N THR A 21 -14.39 -4.67 12.19
CA THR A 21 -15.19 -5.35 11.13
C THR A 21 -16.30 -4.51 10.49
N ASN A 22 -16.61 -3.34 11.05
CA ASN A 22 -17.75 -2.50 10.65
C ASN A 22 -17.34 -1.19 9.95
N ASP A 23 -16.07 -1.02 9.60
CA ASP A 23 -15.58 0.13 8.86
C ASP A 23 -14.75 -0.36 7.67
N GLY A 24 -15.25 -0.17 6.46
CA GLY A 24 -14.69 -0.72 5.22
C GLY A 24 -15.74 -1.44 4.38
N GLU A 25 -15.35 -1.82 3.16
CA GLU A 25 -16.16 -2.54 2.20
C GLU A 25 -15.52 -3.90 1.88
N THR A 26 -16.34 -4.80 1.33
CA THR A 26 -15.88 -6.09 0.85
C THR A 26 -16.52 -6.43 -0.50
N ILE A 27 -15.81 -7.21 -1.31
CA ILE A 27 -16.38 -7.94 -2.44
C ILE A 27 -16.09 -9.43 -2.31
N THR A 28 -16.91 -10.25 -2.95
CA THR A 28 -16.65 -11.68 -3.13
C THR A 28 -16.00 -11.88 -4.49
N LEU A 29 -14.79 -12.46 -4.49
CA LEU A 29 -14.07 -12.85 -5.69
C LEU A 29 -14.68 -14.12 -6.29
N SER A 30 -14.36 -14.38 -7.56
CA SER A 30 -14.87 -15.51 -8.34
C SER A 30 -14.57 -16.89 -7.73
N ASP A 31 -13.51 -16.98 -6.93
CA ASP A 31 -13.11 -18.19 -6.19
C ASP A 31 -13.72 -18.28 -4.77
N GLY A 32 -14.63 -17.37 -4.43
CA GLY A 32 -15.34 -17.32 -3.16
C GLY A 32 -14.59 -16.61 -2.02
N ARG A 33 -13.35 -16.16 -2.24
CA ARG A 33 -12.63 -15.35 -1.25
C ARG A 33 -13.26 -13.97 -1.10
N ILE A 34 -13.11 -13.38 0.08
CA ILE A 34 -13.47 -12.00 0.35
C ILE A 34 -12.24 -11.11 0.16
N MET A 35 -12.41 -10.01 -0.57
CA MET A 35 -11.43 -8.93 -0.65
C MET A 35 -11.96 -7.70 0.09
N GLY A 36 -11.23 -7.26 1.11
CA GLY A 36 -11.47 -6.04 1.87
C GLY A 36 -10.82 -4.81 1.25
N PHE A 37 -11.47 -3.66 1.38
CA PHE A 37 -10.93 -2.36 1.01
C PHE A 37 -11.67 -1.25 1.75
N LYS A 38 -11.24 0.00 1.58
CA LYS A 38 -12.01 1.18 1.97
C LYS A 38 -11.94 2.24 0.90
N GLU A 39 -13.09 2.78 0.51
CA GLU A 39 -13.21 3.87 -0.44
C GLU A 39 -13.33 5.21 0.31
N TYR A 40 -12.39 6.11 0.05
CA TYR A 40 -12.40 7.49 0.50
C TYR A 40 -12.74 8.39 -0.68
N LYS A 41 -13.70 9.30 -0.49
CA LYS A 41 -14.12 10.26 -1.51
C LYS A 41 -13.83 11.66 -1.03
N PHE A 42 -13.18 12.46 -1.86
CA PHE A 42 -12.87 13.86 -1.54
C PHE A 42 -12.65 14.66 -2.83
N PHE A 43 -12.86 15.97 -2.77
CA PHE A 43 -12.51 16.85 -3.88
C PHE A 43 -11.08 17.35 -3.74
N HIS A 44 -10.33 17.35 -4.84
CA HIS A 44 -9.01 17.95 -4.92
C HIS A 44 -9.03 19.13 -5.90
N THR A 45 -8.42 20.25 -5.50
CA THR A 45 -8.28 21.45 -6.33
C THR A 45 -6.88 21.45 -6.94
N LEU A 46 -6.76 21.54 -8.26
CA LEU A 46 -5.45 21.76 -8.87
C LEU A 46 -4.98 23.20 -8.62
N THR A 47 -3.69 23.35 -8.39
CA THR A 47 -3.02 24.65 -8.31
C THR A 47 -2.86 25.30 -9.68
N ASP A 48 -2.85 24.50 -10.75
CA ASP A 48 -2.82 24.97 -12.13
C ASP A 48 -4.24 25.27 -12.64
N ASN A 49 -4.58 26.54 -12.70
CA ASN A 49 -5.89 27.02 -13.15
C ASN A 49 -6.07 26.98 -14.68
N THR A 50 -5.08 26.50 -15.45
CA THR A 50 -5.19 26.37 -16.90
C THR A 50 -5.89 25.07 -17.33
N ILE A 51 -6.04 24.11 -16.42
CA ILE A 51 -6.68 22.82 -16.66
C ILE A 51 -8.06 22.81 -15.99
N SER A 52 -9.13 22.77 -16.79
CA SER A 52 -10.47 22.55 -16.24
C SER A 52 -10.65 21.09 -15.86
N LEU A 53 -11.02 20.87 -14.60
CA LEU A 53 -11.34 19.57 -14.01
C LEU A 53 -12.84 19.39 -13.78
N ARG A 54 -13.66 20.30 -14.31
CA ARG A 54 -15.11 20.26 -14.11
C ARG A 54 -15.67 18.89 -14.45
N ASN A 55 -16.41 18.31 -13.51
CA ASN A 55 -17.05 16.99 -13.60
C ASN A 55 -16.08 15.83 -13.86
N GLN A 56 -14.78 15.99 -13.58
CA GLN A 56 -13.81 14.90 -13.66
C GLN A 56 -13.81 14.09 -12.37
N GLU A 57 -13.79 12.76 -12.54
CA GLU A 57 -13.60 11.78 -11.48
C GLU A 57 -12.30 11.02 -11.75
N PHE A 58 -11.44 10.94 -10.74
CA PHE A 58 -10.24 10.10 -10.77
C PHE A 58 -10.33 9.01 -9.72
N VAL A 59 -10.13 7.78 -10.15
CA VAL A 59 -10.02 6.63 -9.26
C VAL A 59 -8.54 6.34 -9.00
N ILE A 60 -8.16 6.26 -7.73
CA ILE A 60 -6.83 5.89 -7.30
C ILE A 60 -6.96 4.62 -6.46
N LEU A 61 -6.33 3.54 -6.90
CA LEU A 61 -6.16 2.34 -6.08
C LEU A 61 -4.88 2.49 -5.28
N SER A 62 -4.89 2.14 -4.00
CA SER A 62 -3.72 2.19 -3.11
C SER A 62 -3.43 0.81 -2.54
N ILE A 63 -2.17 0.36 -2.66
CA ILE A 63 -1.65 -0.86 -2.05
C ILE A 63 -0.67 -0.46 -0.94
N PRO A 64 -1.08 -0.56 0.34
CA PRO A 64 -0.25 -0.18 1.48
C PRO A 64 1.02 -1.03 1.63
N GLY A 65 1.95 -0.58 2.47
CA GLY A 65 3.11 -1.36 2.89
C GLY A 65 2.80 -2.37 4.00
N ILE A 66 3.84 -2.76 4.74
CA ILE A 66 3.73 -3.44 6.03
C ILE A 66 4.36 -2.50 7.09
N PRO A 67 3.67 -2.22 8.20
CA PRO A 67 2.27 -2.54 8.45
C PRO A 67 1.33 -1.69 7.58
N GLY A 68 0.22 -2.27 7.12
CA GLY A 68 -0.73 -1.58 6.24
C GLY A 68 -2.11 -2.24 6.24
N SER A 69 -3.15 -1.41 6.17
CA SER A 69 -4.56 -1.85 6.08
C SER A 69 -5.36 -0.88 5.22
N ARG A 70 -6.66 -1.11 5.07
CA ARG A 70 -7.56 -0.17 4.39
C ARG A 70 -7.62 1.22 5.03
N PHE A 71 -7.04 1.40 6.22
CA PHE A 71 -6.94 2.70 6.87
C PHE A 71 -5.74 3.54 6.42
N PHE A 72 -4.84 2.99 5.59
CA PHE A 72 -3.62 3.65 5.11
C PHE A 72 -3.92 4.87 4.22
N THR A 73 -4.23 5.99 4.86
CA THR A 73 -4.60 7.25 4.24
C THR A 73 -4.04 8.43 5.03
N HIS A 74 -3.77 9.54 4.36
CA HIS A 74 -3.34 10.75 5.06
C HIS A 74 -4.44 11.24 6.03
N PRO A 75 -4.11 11.63 7.28
CA PRO A 75 -5.08 12.04 8.30
C PRO A 75 -5.97 13.21 7.87
N SER A 76 -5.45 14.11 7.03
CA SER A 76 -6.26 15.21 6.48
C SER A 76 -7.47 14.73 5.71
N LEU A 77 -7.47 13.51 5.16
CA LEU A 77 -8.63 12.92 4.46
C LEU A 77 -9.76 12.51 5.41
N LEU A 78 -9.49 12.46 6.72
CA LEU A 78 -10.45 12.10 7.76
C LEU A 78 -11.06 13.34 8.44
N SER A 79 -10.66 14.55 8.05
CA SER A 79 -11.18 15.79 8.65
C SER A 79 -12.60 16.09 8.16
N LYS A 80 -13.42 16.69 9.03
CA LYS A 80 -14.80 17.12 8.71
C LYS A 80 -14.87 18.11 7.55
N GLU A 81 -13.79 18.87 7.31
CA GLU A 81 -13.71 19.81 6.18
C GLU A 81 -13.86 19.12 4.83
N ASN A 82 -13.47 17.84 4.70
CA ASN A 82 -13.69 17.12 3.45
C ASN A 82 -15.15 16.76 3.23
N ASP A 83 -15.89 16.40 4.29
CA ASP A 83 -17.32 16.07 4.18
C ASP A 83 -18.15 17.28 3.73
N GLU A 84 -17.80 18.48 4.20
CA GLU A 84 -18.45 19.73 3.77
C GLU A 84 -18.07 20.13 2.33
N ASN A 85 -16.84 19.83 1.91
CA ASN A 85 -16.37 20.06 0.54
C ASN A 85 -17.03 19.12 -0.49
N ILE A 86 -17.53 17.94 -0.08
CA ILE A 86 -18.23 17.01 -0.97
C ILE A 86 -19.58 17.58 -1.43
N ASN A 87 -20.27 18.33 -0.56
CA ASN A 87 -21.63 18.81 -0.82
C ASN A 87 -21.69 20.20 -1.50
N THR A 88 -20.56 20.90 -1.66
CA THR A 88 -20.51 22.32 -2.07
C THR A 88 -19.82 22.58 -3.41
N SER A 89 -19.39 21.52 -4.13
CA SER A 89 -18.35 21.60 -5.17
C SER A 89 -18.82 21.55 -6.63
N GLU A 90 -20.12 21.39 -6.91
CA GLU A 90 -20.63 21.18 -8.29
C GLU A 90 -20.31 22.31 -9.30
N ASN A 91 -19.87 23.48 -8.82
CA ASN A 91 -19.62 24.67 -9.66
C ASN A 91 -18.15 25.14 -9.73
N ASN A 92 -17.16 24.41 -9.21
CA ASN A 92 -15.76 24.84 -9.26
C ASN A 92 -15.01 24.20 -10.44
N GLU A 93 -14.53 25.02 -11.38
CA GLU A 93 -13.90 24.57 -12.63
C GLU A 93 -12.56 23.84 -12.44
N ASN A 94 -11.89 24.04 -11.29
CA ASN A 94 -10.55 23.48 -11.02
C ASN A 94 -10.56 22.36 -9.98
N LYS A 95 -11.74 21.86 -9.61
CA LYS A 95 -11.90 20.74 -8.68
C LYS A 95 -12.23 19.44 -9.42
N ALA A 96 -11.62 18.33 -9.00
CA ALA A 96 -12.02 16.98 -9.39
C ALA A 96 -12.40 16.15 -8.17
N LEU A 97 -13.33 15.21 -8.37
CA LEU A 97 -13.62 14.16 -7.39
C LEU A 97 -12.53 13.10 -7.44
N ILE A 98 -11.94 12.80 -6.29
CA ILE A 98 -11.00 11.70 -6.11
C ILE A 98 -11.70 10.59 -5.35
N ARG A 99 -11.60 9.36 -5.89
CA ARG A 99 -12.00 8.12 -5.24
C ARG A 99 -10.75 7.32 -4.92
N LEU A 100 -10.26 7.43 -3.69
CA LEU A 100 -9.12 6.67 -3.20
C LEU A 100 -9.61 5.34 -2.61
N ILE A 101 -9.27 4.23 -3.23
CA ILE A 101 -9.66 2.88 -2.80
C ILE A 101 -8.42 2.19 -2.23
N VAL A 102 -8.34 2.08 -0.91
CA VAL A 102 -7.22 1.45 -0.21
C VAL A 102 -7.50 -0.04 -0.05
N LEU A 103 -6.65 -0.86 -0.66
CA LEU A 103 -6.85 -2.30 -0.80
C LEU A 103 -6.21 -3.08 0.35
N GLU A 104 -6.86 -4.15 0.80
CA GLU A 104 -6.26 -5.13 1.71
C GLU A 104 -5.84 -6.38 0.96
N ARG A 105 -4.54 -6.69 1.02
CA ARG A 105 -3.97 -7.89 0.41
C ARG A 105 -4.56 -9.17 1.04
N PRO A 106 -4.49 -10.32 0.35
CA PRO A 106 -5.07 -11.57 0.83
C PRO A 106 -4.56 -11.90 2.23
N GLY A 107 -5.49 -12.09 3.17
CA GLY A 107 -5.17 -12.43 4.54
C GLY A 107 -4.73 -11.28 5.41
N PHE A 108 -4.98 -10.02 5.05
CA PHE A 108 -4.91 -8.87 5.96
C PHE A 108 -6.28 -8.21 6.13
N GLY A 109 -6.54 -7.67 7.33
CA GLY A 109 -7.79 -6.98 7.64
C GLY A 109 -9.02 -7.84 7.35
N LEU A 110 -9.94 -7.34 6.52
CA LEU A 110 -11.17 -8.02 6.14
C LEU A 110 -10.95 -9.10 5.08
N SER A 111 -9.84 -9.07 4.33
CA SER A 111 -9.57 -10.02 3.25
C SER A 111 -9.38 -11.46 3.76
N THR A 112 -9.93 -12.43 3.03
CA THR A 112 -9.72 -13.86 3.27
C THR A 112 -8.25 -14.23 3.07
N SER A 113 -7.69 -15.06 3.97
CA SER A 113 -6.32 -15.54 3.85
C SER A 113 -6.15 -16.48 2.65
N ALA A 114 -5.09 -16.26 1.87
CA ALA A 114 -4.72 -17.10 0.76
C ALA A 114 -3.22 -16.95 0.44
N LYS A 115 -2.59 -18.03 -0.01
CA LYS A 115 -1.19 -18.03 -0.46
C LYS A 115 -1.08 -17.54 -1.91
N ARG A 116 -1.35 -16.26 -2.13
CA ARG A 116 -1.24 -15.60 -3.44
C ARG A 116 0.17 -15.03 -3.63
N ASN A 117 0.69 -15.08 -4.85
CA ASN A 117 1.89 -14.33 -5.23
C ASN A 117 1.53 -12.90 -5.68
N PHE A 118 2.52 -12.12 -6.16
CA PHE A 118 2.28 -10.73 -6.60
C PHE A 118 1.35 -10.64 -7.84
N ILE A 119 1.55 -11.52 -8.83
CA ILE A 119 0.73 -11.58 -10.06
C ILE A 119 -0.69 -12.00 -9.75
N ASP A 120 -0.85 -12.99 -8.89
CA ASP A 120 -2.11 -13.49 -8.40
C ASP A 120 -2.99 -12.36 -7.84
N PHE A 121 -2.44 -11.50 -6.99
CA PHE A 121 -3.19 -10.35 -6.45
C PHE A 121 -3.62 -9.35 -7.53
N SER A 122 -2.91 -9.28 -8.66
CA SER A 122 -3.33 -8.43 -9.79
C SER A 122 -4.66 -8.89 -10.39
N ASN A 123 -4.97 -10.18 -10.33
CA ASN A 123 -6.28 -10.70 -10.74
C ASN A 123 -7.37 -10.28 -9.75
N ASP A 124 -7.06 -10.28 -8.45
CA ASP A 124 -8.00 -9.83 -7.41
C ASP A 124 -8.35 -8.33 -7.64
N ILE A 125 -7.36 -7.50 -7.98
CA ILE A 125 -7.56 -6.09 -8.39
C ILE A 125 -8.44 -5.99 -9.64
N LYS A 126 -8.20 -6.83 -10.65
CA LYS A 126 -8.99 -6.85 -11.89
C LYS A 126 -10.46 -7.14 -11.61
N GLU A 127 -10.74 -8.13 -10.75
CA GLU A 127 -12.10 -8.47 -10.35
C GLU A 127 -12.77 -7.34 -9.57
N LEU A 128 -12.04 -6.67 -8.65
CA LEU A 128 -12.53 -5.47 -7.98
C LEU A 128 -12.93 -4.38 -8.99
N CYS A 129 -12.06 -4.09 -9.95
CA CYS A 129 -12.34 -3.10 -10.98
C CYS A 129 -13.56 -3.47 -11.82
N GLN A 130 -13.72 -4.74 -12.18
CA GLN A 130 -14.89 -5.23 -12.93
C GLN A 130 -16.19 -5.06 -12.12
N GLN A 131 -16.20 -5.49 -10.86
CA GLN A 131 -17.38 -5.43 -10.00
C GLN A 131 -17.77 -3.98 -9.63
N LYS A 132 -16.79 -3.10 -9.44
CA LYS A 132 -17.01 -1.67 -9.13
C LYS A 132 -17.13 -0.79 -10.39
N ASN A 133 -17.17 -1.41 -11.59
CA ASN A 133 -17.24 -0.73 -12.90
C ASN A 133 -16.15 0.36 -13.09
N ILE A 134 -14.94 0.09 -12.60
CA ILE A 134 -13.78 0.97 -12.72
C ILE A 134 -13.06 0.63 -14.03
N LYS A 135 -13.17 1.53 -15.01
CA LYS A 135 -12.55 1.35 -16.34
C LYS A 135 -11.15 1.93 -16.44
N LYS A 136 -10.85 2.96 -15.65
CA LYS A 136 -9.56 3.68 -15.62
C LYS A 136 -9.25 4.06 -14.18
N PHE A 137 -8.01 3.85 -13.78
CA PHE A 137 -7.53 4.22 -12.46
C PHE A 137 -6.01 4.48 -12.50
N SER A 138 -5.53 5.22 -11.52
CA SER A 138 -4.11 5.27 -11.16
C SER A 138 -3.85 4.29 -10.01
N LEU A 139 -2.66 3.72 -9.94
CA LEU A 139 -2.26 2.80 -8.88
C LEU A 139 -1.09 3.41 -8.09
N MET A 140 -1.25 3.49 -6.78
CA MET A 140 -0.20 3.83 -5.83
C MET A 140 0.15 2.58 -5.03
N ALA A 141 1.44 2.33 -4.85
CA ALA A 141 1.92 1.19 -4.09
C ALA A 141 3.12 1.61 -3.23
N TYR A 142 3.04 1.36 -1.93
CA TYR A 142 4.03 1.83 -0.95
C TYR A 142 4.77 0.66 -0.30
N SER A 143 6.10 0.76 -0.20
CA SER A 143 6.97 -0.19 0.52
C SER A 143 6.68 -1.66 0.12
N ALA A 144 6.26 -2.52 1.05
CA ALA A 144 5.88 -3.93 0.78
C ALA A 144 4.76 -4.08 -0.27
N GLY A 145 3.94 -3.05 -0.49
CA GLY A 145 2.97 -2.99 -1.57
C GLY A 145 3.61 -2.79 -2.95
N GLY A 146 4.84 -2.29 -3.02
CA GLY A 146 5.58 -1.99 -4.25
C GLY A 146 5.65 -3.18 -5.23
N PRO A 147 6.14 -4.37 -4.83
CA PRO A 147 6.13 -5.56 -5.68
C PRO A 147 4.73 -5.94 -6.20
N PHE A 148 3.69 -5.79 -5.40
CA PHE A 148 2.30 -5.98 -5.84
C PHE A 148 1.87 -4.93 -6.86
N GLY A 149 2.26 -3.67 -6.67
CA GLY A 149 2.00 -2.58 -7.62
C GLY A 149 2.70 -2.78 -8.96
N LEU A 150 3.96 -3.24 -8.93
CA LEU A 150 4.72 -3.59 -10.13
C LEU A 150 4.11 -4.78 -10.87
N ALA A 151 3.66 -5.80 -10.13
CA ALA A 151 2.95 -6.95 -10.70
C ALA A 151 1.61 -6.54 -11.34
N ALA A 152 0.89 -5.60 -10.72
CA ALA A 152 -0.35 -5.06 -11.26
C ALA A 152 -0.09 -4.22 -12.51
N ALA A 153 0.94 -3.37 -12.51
CA ALA A 153 1.35 -2.60 -13.69
C ALA A 153 1.75 -3.53 -14.86
N TYR A 154 2.45 -4.62 -14.55
CA TYR A 154 2.79 -5.67 -15.51
C TYR A 154 1.54 -6.38 -16.06
N SER A 155 0.67 -6.88 -15.18
CA SER A 155 -0.43 -7.78 -15.53
C SER A 155 -1.62 -7.05 -16.14
N LEU A 156 -1.96 -5.87 -15.62
CA LEU A 156 -3.10 -5.06 -16.06
C LEU A 156 -2.72 -4.12 -17.20
N GLY A 157 -1.43 -3.77 -17.31
CA GLY A 157 -0.88 -2.97 -18.40
C GLY A 157 -0.73 -3.70 -19.72
N LYS A 158 -0.62 -5.03 -19.70
CA LYS A 158 -0.69 -5.88 -20.89
C LYS A 158 -2.15 -6.22 -21.17
N GLN A 159 -2.69 -5.82 -22.32
CA GLN A 159 -3.92 -6.47 -22.81
C GLN A 159 -3.54 -7.82 -23.41
N ASN A 160 -4.12 -8.91 -22.85
CA ASN A 160 -4.03 -10.32 -23.26
C ASN A 160 -3.08 -10.62 -24.43
N ASP A 161 -1.98 -11.33 -24.13
CA ASP A 161 -1.71 -12.67 -24.67
C ASP A 161 -0.47 -13.29 -23.97
N SER A 162 -0.62 -14.58 -23.61
CA SER A 162 0.40 -15.57 -23.25
C SER A 162 1.55 -15.16 -22.31
N LEU A 163 1.53 -15.73 -21.10
CA LEU A 163 2.68 -15.86 -20.19
C LEU A 163 3.78 -16.71 -20.85
N ASN A 164 4.91 -16.11 -21.16
CA ASN A 164 6.20 -16.78 -21.30
C ASN A 164 7.26 -15.88 -20.63
N GLY A 165 7.92 -16.38 -19.57
CA GLY A 165 9.07 -15.73 -18.90
C GLY A 165 10.38 -15.90 -19.70
N PRO A 166 11.61 -15.56 -19.19
CA PRO A 166 12.04 -15.25 -17.80
C PRO A 166 13.04 -14.04 -17.64
N ILE A 167 13.55 -13.74 -16.42
CA ILE A 167 14.97 -13.49 -15.98
C ILE A 167 15.08 -12.67 -14.65
N ILE A 168 15.77 -13.26 -13.68
CA ILE A 168 15.99 -12.80 -12.30
C ILE A 168 16.92 -11.57 -12.20
N SER A 169 16.59 -10.62 -11.32
CA SER A 169 17.47 -9.50 -10.90
C SER A 169 18.34 -9.86 -9.68
N LYS A 170 19.57 -9.31 -9.66
CA LYS A 170 20.67 -9.68 -8.73
C LYS A 170 20.56 -9.14 -7.29
N LEU A 171 19.42 -8.61 -6.84
CA LEU A 171 19.27 -8.09 -5.47
C LEU A 171 18.77 -9.10 -4.42
N ALA A 172 18.56 -10.37 -4.79
CA ALA A 172 17.99 -11.42 -3.95
C ALA A 172 19.01 -12.27 -3.15
N ILE A 173 20.19 -11.77 -2.79
CA ILE A 173 21.27 -12.65 -2.27
C ILE A 173 21.14 -12.96 -0.77
N ILE A 174 20.49 -12.11 0.04
CA ILE A 174 20.26 -12.38 1.47
C ILE A 174 18.91 -13.09 1.69
N THR A 175 17.88 -12.78 0.90
CA THR A 175 16.51 -13.30 1.03
C THR A 175 16.30 -14.67 0.38
N LYS A 176 17.11 -15.04 -0.62
CA LYS A 176 17.01 -16.34 -1.32
C LYS A 176 17.49 -17.54 -0.49
N ASN A 177 18.34 -17.32 0.52
CA ASN A 177 19.02 -18.40 1.22
C ASN A 177 18.36 -18.84 2.53
N SER A 178 17.53 -18.00 3.16
CA SER A 178 16.84 -18.35 4.44
C SER A 178 15.46 -17.68 4.60
N PRO A 179 14.42 -18.08 3.84
CA PRO A 179 13.04 -17.58 4.04
C PRO A 179 12.50 -17.77 5.47
N SER A 180 13.03 -18.77 6.19
CA SER A 180 12.74 -19.00 7.61
C SER A 180 13.22 -17.88 8.52
N LEU A 181 14.32 -17.18 8.19
CA LEU A 181 14.82 -16.06 8.98
C LEU A 181 13.88 -14.84 8.89
N LEU A 182 13.39 -14.54 7.69
CA LEU A 182 12.40 -13.48 7.49
C LEU A 182 11.08 -13.77 8.21
N SER A 183 10.69 -15.05 8.27
CA SER A 183 9.51 -15.48 9.03
C SER A 183 9.69 -15.28 10.55
N ILE A 184 10.91 -15.41 11.07
CA ILE A 184 11.22 -15.11 12.48
C ILE A 184 11.05 -13.60 12.73
N ILE A 185 11.58 -12.75 11.84
CA ILE A 185 11.43 -11.29 11.93
C ILE A 185 9.95 -10.91 11.96
N ALA A 186 9.15 -11.40 10.99
CA ALA A 186 7.71 -11.12 10.93
C ALA A 186 6.97 -11.55 12.22
N ARG A 187 7.34 -12.69 12.82
CA ARG A 187 6.75 -13.15 14.10
C ARG A 187 7.13 -12.26 15.27
N LEU A 188 8.37 -11.77 15.31
CA LEU A 188 8.83 -10.85 16.35
C LEU A 188 8.14 -9.49 16.24
N GLU A 189 8.01 -8.95 15.04
CA GLU A 189 7.28 -7.71 14.75
C GLU A 189 5.81 -7.84 15.16
N ALA A 190 5.15 -8.94 14.77
CA ALA A 190 3.77 -9.22 15.17
C ALA A 190 3.61 -9.31 16.69
N LYS A 191 4.50 -10.03 17.37
CA LYS A 191 4.48 -10.17 18.83
C LYS A 191 4.66 -8.80 19.50
N SER A 192 5.58 -7.99 19.02
CA SER A 192 5.82 -6.64 19.55
C SER A 192 4.57 -5.78 19.40
N ALA A 193 4.02 -5.69 18.18
CA ALA A 193 2.84 -4.90 17.87
C ALA A 193 1.57 -5.33 18.64
N LEU A 194 1.38 -6.63 18.87
CA LEU A 194 0.23 -7.13 19.64
C LEU A 194 0.38 -6.91 21.16
N SER A 195 1.62 -6.82 21.65
CA SER A 195 1.89 -6.67 23.09
C SER A 195 1.89 -5.22 23.55
N ASP A 196 2.57 -4.34 22.81
CA ASP A 196 2.65 -2.91 23.08
C ASP A 196 2.81 -2.18 21.73
N PRO A 197 1.69 -1.91 21.03
CA PRO A 197 1.73 -1.33 19.69
C PRO A 197 2.37 0.07 19.65
N VAL A 198 2.21 0.85 20.72
CA VAL A 198 2.77 2.21 20.81
C VAL A 198 4.28 2.14 20.96
N LYS A 199 4.77 1.25 21.82
CA LYS A 199 6.21 1.01 21.97
C LYS A 199 6.81 0.44 20.67
N ALA A 200 6.15 -0.52 20.03
CA ALA A 200 6.61 -1.10 18.78
C ALA A 200 6.77 -0.02 17.68
N ALA A 201 5.79 0.87 17.52
CA ALA A 201 5.88 1.98 16.57
C ALA A 201 6.99 2.98 16.94
N SER A 202 7.15 3.29 18.23
CA SER A 202 8.21 4.18 18.71
C SER A 202 9.60 3.62 18.45
N GLU A 203 9.81 2.32 18.65
CA GLU A 203 11.09 1.65 18.39
C GLU A 203 11.44 1.65 16.89
N ILE A 204 10.46 1.45 16.00
CA ILE A 204 10.65 1.56 14.55
C ILE A 204 11.05 2.99 14.18
N LEU A 205 10.34 3.99 14.70
CA LEU A 205 10.65 5.40 14.45
C LEU A 205 12.07 5.79 14.88
N LEU A 206 12.55 5.26 16.02
CA LEU A 206 13.90 5.52 16.50
C LEU A 206 14.98 5.06 15.52
N LEU A 207 14.71 3.98 14.77
CA LEU A 207 15.59 3.40 13.77
C LEU A 207 15.46 4.06 12.38
N GLY A 208 14.44 4.88 12.16
CA GLY A 208 14.22 5.61 10.91
C GLY A 208 15.13 6.83 10.74
N PRO A 209 15.19 7.37 9.51
CA PRO A 209 15.91 8.61 9.22
C PRO A 209 15.37 9.78 10.04
N PRO A 210 16.18 10.84 10.29
CA PRO A 210 15.74 12.03 11.03
C PRO A 210 14.47 12.67 10.48
N ASP A 211 14.31 12.67 9.16
CA ASP A 211 13.19 13.34 8.47
C ASP A 211 11.85 12.63 8.75
N ASP A 212 11.87 11.30 8.90
CA ASP A 212 10.70 10.54 9.36
C ASP A 212 10.31 10.96 10.79
N LYS A 213 11.28 11.24 11.66
CA LYS A 213 11.01 11.70 13.04
C LYS A 213 10.31 13.06 13.03
N GLU A 214 10.78 13.99 12.19
CA GLU A 214 10.14 15.30 12.03
C GLU A 214 8.68 15.17 11.56
N VAL A 215 8.41 14.27 10.61
CA VAL A 215 7.04 14.01 10.13
C VAL A 215 6.15 13.51 11.26
N TYR A 216 6.61 12.58 12.10
CA TYR A 216 5.82 12.05 13.21
C TYR A 216 5.59 13.08 14.32
N GLU A 217 6.58 13.94 14.59
CA GLU A 217 6.44 15.06 15.52
C GLU A 217 5.40 16.08 15.02
N LYS A 218 5.40 16.35 13.71
CA LYS A 218 4.49 17.31 13.08
C LYS A 218 3.08 16.76 12.87
N PHE A 219 2.97 15.46 12.62
CA PHE A 219 1.72 14.77 12.29
C PHE A 219 1.57 13.50 13.14
N PRO A 220 1.25 13.61 14.44
CA PRO A 220 1.09 12.48 15.34
C PRO A 220 -0.01 11.49 14.91
N GLU A 221 -0.92 11.91 14.04
CA GLU A 221 -1.94 11.06 13.43
C GLU A 221 -1.34 10.06 12.41
N ILE A 222 -0.14 10.32 11.87
CA ILE A 222 0.59 9.36 11.03
C ILE A 222 1.09 8.19 11.89
N GLU A 223 1.57 8.45 13.10
CA GLU A 223 1.94 7.39 14.04
C GLU A 223 0.74 6.53 14.42
N GLU A 224 -0.38 7.18 14.77
CA GLU A 224 -1.64 6.51 15.05
C GLU A 224 -2.09 5.64 13.87
N LEU A 225 -1.91 6.12 12.64
CA LEU A 225 -2.22 5.36 11.43
C LEU A 225 -1.41 4.05 11.33
N PHE A 226 -0.10 4.11 11.53
CA PHE A 226 0.76 2.91 11.45
C PHE A 226 0.47 1.92 12.58
N ILE A 227 0.19 2.43 13.79
CA ILE A 227 -0.25 1.60 14.92
C ILE A 227 -1.58 0.91 14.59
N LYS A 228 -2.58 1.69 14.13
CA LYS A 228 -3.90 1.18 13.75
C LYS A 228 -3.79 0.11 12.67
N SER A 229 -2.94 0.34 11.67
CA SER A 229 -2.68 -0.60 10.57
C SER A 229 -2.02 -1.89 11.07
N SER A 230 -1.07 -1.79 12.00
CA SER A 230 -0.42 -2.95 12.61
C SER A 230 -1.42 -3.82 13.37
N LEU A 231 -2.27 -3.20 14.18
CA LEU A 231 -3.29 -3.92 14.95
C LEU A 231 -4.32 -4.57 14.03
N GLU A 232 -4.80 -3.86 13.01
CA GLU A 232 -5.72 -4.40 12.02
C GLU A 232 -5.12 -5.61 11.28
N MET A 233 -3.82 -5.55 11.00
CA MET A 233 -3.08 -6.61 10.30
C MET A 233 -2.81 -7.83 11.18
N TYR A 234 -2.49 -7.69 12.48
CA TYR A 234 -2.04 -8.83 13.29
C TYR A 234 -3.14 -9.51 14.12
N THR A 235 -4.24 -8.82 14.42
CA THR A 235 -5.25 -9.32 15.38
C THR A 235 -6.14 -10.44 14.87
N ARG A 236 -6.17 -10.71 13.56
CA ARG A 236 -6.86 -11.88 13.00
C ARG A 236 -5.98 -13.14 12.89
N GLY A 237 -4.88 -13.21 13.63
CA GLY A 237 -3.96 -14.36 13.55
C GLY A 237 -3.21 -14.42 12.20
N GLN A 238 -3.09 -13.29 11.52
CA GLN A 238 -2.54 -13.16 10.16
C GLN A 238 -1.00 -13.06 10.15
N VAL A 239 -0.34 -13.48 11.24
CA VAL A 239 1.13 -13.56 11.30
C VAL A 239 1.68 -14.52 10.26
N GLU A 240 0.98 -15.62 9.99
CA GLU A 240 1.35 -16.54 8.90
C GLU A 240 1.21 -15.89 7.52
N THR A 241 0.24 -14.97 7.35
CA THR A 241 0.12 -14.17 6.11
C THR A 241 1.35 -13.27 5.96
N ALA A 242 1.77 -12.57 7.03
CA ALA A 242 2.98 -11.74 7.00
C ALA A 242 4.23 -12.58 6.69
N CYS A 243 4.38 -13.75 7.32
CA CYS A 243 5.48 -14.68 7.02
C CYS A 243 5.46 -15.13 5.55
N TRP A 244 4.27 -15.41 5.01
CA TRP A 244 4.11 -15.74 3.59
C TRP A 244 4.56 -14.60 2.68
N GLU A 245 4.11 -13.36 2.93
CA GLU A 245 4.49 -12.18 2.15
C GLU A 245 6.00 -11.91 2.21
N TYR A 246 6.61 -12.00 3.40
CA TYR A 246 8.07 -11.89 3.57
C TYR A 246 8.81 -12.96 2.75
N SER A 247 8.26 -14.18 2.66
CA SER A 247 8.85 -15.24 1.84
C SER A 247 8.79 -14.95 0.33
N LEU A 248 7.90 -14.07 -0.13
CA LEU A 248 7.77 -13.72 -1.55
C LEU A 248 8.89 -12.79 -2.02
N TRP A 249 9.41 -11.92 -1.14
CA TRP A 249 10.43 -10.93 -1.52
C TRP A 249 11.71 -11.56 -2.08
N GLY A 250 12.08 -12.76 -1.60
CA GLY A 250 13.23 -13.52 -2.10
C GLY A 250 12.94 -14.52 -3.22
N LYS A 251 11.68 -14.65 -3.65
CA LYS A 251 11.28 -15.59 -4.71
C LYS A 251 11.34 -14.95 -6.09
N ASP A 252 11.21 -15.77 -7.12
CA ASP A 252 10.86 -15.28 -8.44
C ASP A 252 9.45 -14.67 -8.39
N TRP A 253 9.32 -13.43 -8.84
CA TRP A 253 8.05 -12.68 -8.83
C TRP A 253 7.12 -13.08 -9.97
N GLY A 254 7.61 -13.84 -10.95
CA GLY A 254 6.83 -14.32 -12.09
C GLY A 254 6.67 -13.30 -13.21
N PHE A 255 7.43 -12.20 -13.18
CA PHE A 255 7.48 -11.19 -14.24
C PHE A 255 8.81 -10.42 -14.23
N ASN A 256 9.14 -9.82 -15.37
CA ASN A 256 10.31 -8.95 -15.52
C ASN A 256 9.90 -7.48 -15.45
N LEU A 257 10.64 -6.67 -14.70
CA LEU A 257 10.41 -5.22 -14.62
C LEU A 257 10.51 -4.55 -15.99
N ASN A 258 11.43 -5.00 -16.86
CA ASN A 258 11.60 -4.47 -18.20
C ASN A 258 10.47 -4.80 -19.18
N GLU A 259 9.50 -5.61 -18.77
CA GLU A 259 8.29 -5.88 -19.52
C GLU A 259 7.12 -4.99 -19.12
N ILE A 260 7.24 -4.24 -18.03
CA ILE A 260 6.28 -3.21 -17.66
C ILE A 260 6.31 -2.12 -18.71
N GLY A 261 5.12 -1.64 -19.09
CA GLY A 261 4.97 -0.57 -20.07
C GLY A 261 5.15 -0.99 -21.52
N LYS A 262 5.39 -2.27 -21.85
CA LYS A 262 5.36 -2.75 -23.25
C LYS A 262 3.92 -3.06 -23.69
N GLY A 263 3.29 -2.15 -24.42
CA GLY A 263 2.01 -2.36 -25.12
C GLY A 263 2.16 -3.27 -26.34
N LYS A 264 1.04 -3.71 -26.94
CA LYS A 264 0.98 -4.71 -28.03
C LYS A 264 1.90 -4.39 -29.23
N ASP A 265 2.06 -3.11 -29.55
CA ASP A 265 2.83 -2.65 -30.72
C ASP A 265 4.22 -2.10 -30.35
N GLY A 266 4.72 -2.39 -29.15
CA GLY A 266 5.98 -1.80 -28.63
C GLY A 266 5.84 -0.36 -28.09
N ASN A 267 4.62 0.18 -28.08
CA ASN A 267 4.26 1.47 -27.48
C ASN A 267 4.17 1.39 -25.95
N ILE A 268 4.20 2.54 -25.26
CA ILE A 268 4.07 2.60 -23.79
C ILE A 268 2.64 2.21 -23.37
N GLY A 269 2.50 1.06 -22.68
CA GLY A 269 1.22 0.53 -22.19
C GLY A 269 0.79 1.08 -20.83
N VAL A 270 1.76 1.34 -19.93
CA VAL A 270 1.54 1.93 -18.60
C VAL A 270 2.66 2.91 -18.34
N ARG A 271 2.31 4.11 -17.85
CA ARG A 271 3.28 5.07 -17.33
C ARG A 271 3.59 4.74 -15.88
N CYS A 272 4.86 4.67 -15.55
CA CYS A 272 5.32 4.40 -14.19
C CYS A 272 6.11 5.60 -13.68
N LYS A 273 5.95 5.89 -12.39
CA LYS A 273 6.79 6.84 -11.65
C LYS A 273 7.31 6.14 -10.40
N VAL A 274 8.62 6.15 -10.21
CA VAL A 274 9.24 5.76 -8.94
C VAL A 274 9.45 7.02 -8.11
N TRP A 275 8.91 7.02 -6.89
CA TRP A 275 9.14 8.06 -5.91
C TRP A 275 9.82 7.42 -4.69
N HIS A 276 10.99 7.92 -4.32
CA HIS A 276 11.85 7.26 -3.33
C HIS A 276 12.66 8.28 -2.52
N GLY A 277 12.76 8.10 -1.21
CA GLY A 277 13.61 8.93 -0.34
C GLY A 277 15.08 8.51 -0.40
N GLU A 278 16.00 9.46 -0.56
CA GLU A 278 17.44 9.15 -0.67
C GLU A 278 18.02 8.56 0.62
N GLU A 279 17.43 8.89 1.76
CA GLU A 279 17.86 8.48 3.11
C GLU A 279 17.07 7.28 3.67
N ASP A 280 16.35 6.52 2.84
CA ASP A 280 15.64 5.31 3.29
C ASP A 280 16.63 4.18 3.64
N TYR A 281 16.69 3.83 4.93
CA TYR A 281 17.58 2.79 5.45
C TYR A 281 17.07 1.37 5.23
N GLY A 282 15.76 1.18 5.04
CA GLY A 282 15.13 -0.13 4.86
C GLY A 282 15.05 -0.54 3.40
N CYS A 283 14.54 0.35 2.54
CA CYS A 283 14.52 0.19 1.10
C CYS A 283 15.51 1.21 0.51
N THR A 284 16.76 0.82 0.32
CA THR A 284 17.80 1.76 -0.14
C THR A 284 17.47 2.43 -1.47
N ILE A 285 17.94 3.65 -1.69
CA ILE A 285 17.78 4.38 -2.97
C ILE A 285 18.23 3.57 -4.20
N ASP A 286 19.23 2.70 -4.07
CA ASP A 286 19.70 1.83 -5.14
C ASP A 286 18.62 0.85 -5.63
N MET A 287 17.70 0.44 -4.74
CA MET A 287 16.53 -0.36 -5.12
C MET A 287 15.57 0.45 -5.99
N GLY A 288 15.29 1.70 -5.60
CA GLY A 288 14.46 2.62 -6.37
C GLY A 288 15.03 2.91 -7.76
N LYS A 289 16.33 3.23 -7.82
CA LYS A 289 17.08 3.41 -9.09
C LYS A 289 17.05 2.16 -9.95
N TYR A 290 17.32 0.99 -9.35
CA TYR A 290 17.26 -0.28 -10.06
C TYR A 290 15.89 -0.50 -10.72
N ILE A 291 14.79 -0.29 -9.99
CA ILE A 291 13.43 -0.44 -10.53
C ILE A 291 13.20 0.53 -11.69
N ALA A 292 13.53 1.81 -11.51
CA ALA A 292 13.35 2.83 -12.53
C ALA A 292 14.13 2.51 -13.81
N ASP A 293 15.39 2.08 -13.69
CA ASP A 293 16.26 1.71 -14.81
C ASP A 293 15.72 0.52 -15.62
N GLN A 294 14.99 -0.40 -14.97
CA GLN A 294 14.40 -1.52 -15.68
C GLN A 294 13.17 -1.12 -16.51
N ILE A 295 12.38 -0.14 -16.07
CA ILE A 295 11.08 0.18 -16.66
C ILE A 295 11.24 1.27 -17.72
N LYS A 296 10.96 0.93 -18.99
CA LYS A 296 11.10 1.88 -20.11
C LYS A 296 10.19 3.10 -19.91
N GLY A 297 10.80 4.29 -19.92
CA GLY A 297 10.07 5.56 -19.77
C GLY A 297 9.56 5.81 -18.36
N CYS A 298 10.13 5.14 -17.35
CA CYS A 298 9.82 5.42 -15.96
C CYS A 298 10.25 6.85 -15.58
N GLU A 299 9.32 7.61 -15.03
CA GLU A 299 9.61 8.87 -14.36
C GLU A 299 10.21 8.59 -12.97
N THR A 300 11.05 9.48 -12.48
CA THR A 300 11.67 9.36 -11.15
C THR A 300 11.51 10.64 -10.36
N CYS A 301 11.29 10.49 -9.06
CA CYS A 301 11.36 11.55 -8.06
C CYS A 301 12.18 10.99 -6.91
N PHE A 302 13.38 11.53 -6.72
CA PHE A 302 14.25 11.14 -5.62
C PHE A 302 14.42 12.36 -4.74
N ASP A 303 13.79 12.32 -3.58
CA ASP A 303 13.77 13.43 -2.63
C ASP A 303 14.71 13.11 -1.49
N LYS A 304 15.36 14.15 -0.97
CA LYS A 304 16.14 14.02 0.27
C LYS A 304 15.21 13.93 1.46
#